data_AF-A0A2M8AFL2-F1
#
_entry.id   AF-A0A2M8AFL2-F1
#
_cell.length_a   1.000
_cell.length_b   1.000
_cell.length_c   1.000
_cell.angle_alpha   90.00
_cell.angle_beta   90.00
_cell.angle_gamma   90.00
#
_symmetry.space_group_name_H-M   'P 1'
#
loop_
_entity.id
_entity.type
_entity.pdbx_description
1 polymer ?
#
loop_
_entity_poly.entity_id
_entity_poly.type
_entity_poly.pdbx_seq_one_letter_code
_entity_poly.pdbx_strand_id
1 'polypeptide(L)'
;IFLCAYLPSKEIRFFAFNLKLWYFGLAIVILDVIGLFGTNAGGNLAHIGGAALGYFYAVQLKKGHDIGKGFERILDWITDLFNKTKKSPLKTVHKNKSKVGGYTKADFDAFNHQKKIDVILDKISKSGYDSLTSEEKEFLFKAGK
;
A
#
# COMPACT_ATOMS: atom_id res chain seq x y z
N ILE A 1 -17.50 -0.44 10.36
CA ILE A 1 -17.28 -1.70 11.12
C ILE A 1 -15.81 -2.12 11.21
N PHE A 2 -15.08 -2.26 10.09
CA PHE A 2 -13.64 -2.61 10.10
C PHE A 2 -12.81 -1.77 11.10
N LEU A 3 -12.88 -0.45 11.01
CA LEU A 3 -12.12 0.45 11.89
C LEU A 3 -12.50 0.29 13.37
N CYS A 4 -13.80 0.11 13.65
CA CYS A 4 -14.31 -0.12 15.00
C CYS A 4 -13.80 -1.44 15.59
N ALA A 5 -13.64 -2.47 14.76
CA ALA A 5 -13.08 -3.77 15.16
C ALA A 5 -11.55 -3.74 15.31
N TYR A 6 -10.87 -2.97 14.46
CA TYR A 6 -9.41 -2.82 14.48
C TYR A 6 -8.93 -1.93 15.64
N LEU A 7 -9.63 -0.84 15.97
CA LEU A 7 -9.28 0.06 17.06
C LEU A 7 -10.44 0.24 18.05
N PRO A 8 -10.86 -0.81 18.77
CA PRO A 8 -12.09 -0.78 19.56
C PRO A 8 -12.01 0.17 20.75
N SER A 9 -10.84 0.29 21.38
CA SER A 9 -10.61 1.16 22.55
C SER A 9 -10.28 2.60 22.18
N LYS A 10 -10.11 2.92 20.89
CA LYS A 10 -9.83 4.29 20.47
C LYS A 10 -11.05 5.16 20.78
N GLU A 11 -10.79 6.32 21.34
CA GLU A 11 -11.83 7.28 21.72
C GLU A 11 -11.99 8.30 20.59
N ILE A 12 -13.25 8.58 20.23
CA ILE A 12 -13.63 9.69 19.38
C ILE A 12 -14.40 10.68 20.24
N ARG A 13 -14.04 11.95 20.13
CA ARG A 13 -14.81 13.04 20.72
C ARG A 13 -16.08 13.24 19.90
N PHE A 14 -17.21 12.81 20.45
CA PHE A 14 -18.53 13.07 19.92
C PHE A 14 -19.14 14.26 20.67
N PHE A 15 -19.12 15.43 20.04
CA PHE A 15 -19.45 16.71 20.68
C PHE A 15 -18.63 16.95 21.96
N ALA A 16 -19.24 16.78 23.13
CA ALA A 16 -18.65 17.02 24.44
C ALA A 16 -18.18 15.74 25.15
N PHE A 17 -18.49 14.55 24.62
CA PHE A 17 -18.21 13.26 25.26
C PHE A 17 -17.19 12.43 24.47
N ASN A 18 -16.36 11.67 25.19
CA ASN A 18 -15.48 10.68 24.58
C ASN A 18 -16.20 9.34 24.52
N LEU A 19 -16.40 8.83 23.29
CA LEU A 19 -17.01 7.53 23.07
C LEU A 19 -16.02 6.62 22.37
N LYS A 20 -15.92 5.38 22.86
CA LYS A 20 -15.09 4.35 22.23
C LYS A 20 -15.68 3.95 20.88
N LEU A 21 -14.83 3.72 19.87
CA LEU A 21 -15.24 3.37 18.51
C LEU A 21 -16.14 2.14 18.44
N TRP A 22 -15.99 1.19 19.35
CA TRP A 22 -16.78 -0.05 19.33
C TRP A 22 -18.27 0.21 19.56
N TYR A 23 -18.65 1.25 20.31
CA TYR A 23 -20.06 1.62 20.52
C TYR A 23 -20.76 2.00 19.21
N PHE A 24 -20.08 2.78 18.36
CA PHE A 24 -20.59 3.14 17.03
C PHE A 24 -20.74 1.92 16.13
N GLY A 25 -19.74 1.02 16.16
CA GLY A 25 -19.79 -0.22 15.41
C GLY A 25 -20.98 -1.10 15.81
N LEU A 26 -21.23 -1.23 17.10
CA LEU A 26 -22.35 -1.99 17.63
C LEU A 26 -23.70 -1.36 17.26
N ALA A 27 -23.84 -0.04 17.41
CA ALA A 27 -25.07 0.67 17.08
C ALA A 27 -25.46 0.49 15.61
N ILE A 28 -24.51 0.61 14.68
CA ILE A 28 -24.76 0.42 13.25
C ILE A 28 -25.24 -1.01 12.95
N VAL A 29 -24.60 -2.03 13.52
CA VAL A 29 -25.00 -3.43 13.31
C VAL A 29 -26.40 -3.71 13.85
N ILE A 30 -26.75 -3.16 15.01
CA ILE A 30 -28.10 -3.30 15.59
C ILE A 30 -29.14 -2.68 14.66
N LEU A 31 -28.87 -1.47 14.14
CA LEU A 31 -29.78 -0.80 13.21
C LEU A 31 -29.95 -1.60 11.91
N ASP A 32 -28.86 -2.14 11.36
CA ASP A 32 -28.93 -2.98 10.15
C ASP A 32 -29.76 -4.26 10.40
N VAL A 33 -29.62 -4.91 11.56
CA VAL A 33 -30.40 -6.11 11.93
C VAL A 33 -31.89 -5.80 12.05
N ILE A 34 -32.26 -4.69 12.70
CA ILE A 34 -33.67 -4.26 12.76
C ILE A 34 -34.17 -3.96 11.34
N GLY A 35 -33.33 -3.31 10.53
CA GLY A 35 -33.63 -2.96 9.15
C GLY A 35 -33.85 -4.16 8.22
N LEU A 36 -33.40 -5.38 8.57
CA LEU A 36 -33.68 -6.59 7.79
C LEU A 36 -35.16 -6.92 7.71
N PHE A 37 -35.94 -6.52 8.72
CA PHE A 37 -37.39 -6.73 8.75
C PHE A 37 -38.18 -5.59 8.09
N GLY A 38 -37.48 -4.60 7.52
CA GLY A 38 -38.09 -3.45 6.85
C GLY A 38 -38.18 -3.61 5.33
N THR A 39 -38.57 -2.53 4.66
CA THR A 39 -38.74 -2.48 3.19
C THR A 39 -37.42 -2.60 2.41
N ASN A 40 -36.28 -2.32 3.05
CA ASN A 40 -34.95 -2.38 2.44
C ASN A 40 -34.10 -3.54 3.00
N ALA A 41 -34.69 -4.71 3.17
CA ALA A 41 -34.00 -5.89 3.67
C ALA A 41 -32.72 -6.23 2.88
N GLY A 42 -32.74 -6.06 1.55
CA GLY A 42 -31.59 -6.31 0.68
C GLY A 42 -30.40 -5.37 0.95
N GLY A 43 -30.65 -4.07 1.12
CA GLY A 43 -29.59 -3.11 1.44
C GLY A 43 -28.97 -3.35 2.81
N ASN A 44 -29.80 -3.63 3.81
CA ASN A 44 -29.33 -3.93 5.17
C ASN A 44 -28.58 -5.26 5.23
N LEU A 45 -28.99 -6.26 4.44
CA LEU A 45 -28.25 -7.51 4.31
C LEU A 45 -26.86 -7.28 3.69
N ALA A 46 -26.74 -6.41 2.69
CA ALA A 46 -25.46 -6.02 2.12
C ALA A 46 -24.55 -5.32 3.14
N HIS A 47 -25.12 -4.42 3.98
CA HIS A 47 -24.38 -3.81 5.09
C HIS A 47 -23.88 -4.84 6.10
N ILE A 48 -24.71 -5.81 6.49
CA ILE A 48 -24.31 -6.90 7.40
C ILE A 48 -23.21 -7.76 6.77
N GLY A 49 -23.30 -8.06 5.48
CA GLY A 49 -22.24 -8.76 4.75
C GLY A 49 -20.92 -7.99 4.77
N GLY A 50 -20.96 -6.69 4.47
CA GLY A 50 -19.78 -5.81 4.56
C GLY A 50 -19.26 -5.67 5.99
N ALA A 51 -20.14 -5.64 6.99
CA ALA A 51 -19.79 -5.60 8.40
C ALA A 51 -19.06 -6.87 8.84
N ALA A 52 -19.57 -8.04 8.45
CA ALA A 52 -18.97 -9.34 8.75
C ALA A 52 -17.59 -9.49 8.09
N LEU A 53 -17.48 -9.16 6.79
CA LEU A 53 -16.20 -9.18 6.07
C LEU A 53 -15.20 -8.19 6.68
N GLY A 54 -15.63 -6.97 6.98
CA GLY A 54 -14.79 -5.96 7.63
C GLY A 54 -14.33 -6.37 9.02
N TYR A 55 -15.19 -7.01 9.81
CA TYR A 55 -14.81 -7.54 11.13
C TYR A 55 -13.79 -8.68 10.99
N PHE A 56 -14.04 -9.64 10.11
CA PHE A 56 -13.13 -10.75 9.85
C PHE A 56 -11.75 -10.25 9.41
N TYR A 57 -11.72 -9.29 8.47
CA TYR A 57 -10.47 -8.70 8.00
C TYR A 57 -9.70 -7.98 9.11
N ALA A 58 -10.40 -7.19 9.95
CA ALA A 58 -9.79 -6.50 11.09
C ALA A 58 -9.16 -7.48 12.11
N VAL A 59 -9.85 -8.59 12.40
CA VAL A 59 -9.36 -9.62 13.33
C VAL A 59 -8.12 -10.32 12.77
N GLN A 60 -8.12 -10.64 11.48
CA GLN A 60 -7.01 -11.34 10.86
C GLN A 60 -5.77 -10.44 10.70
N LEU A 61 -5.95 -9.16 10.38
CA LEU A 61 -4.87 -8.17 10.37
C LEU A 61 -4.25 -8.00 11.76
N LYS A 62 -5.06 -7.96 12.82
CA LYS A 62 -4.55 -7.92 14.21
C LYS A 62 -3.68 -9.11 14.58
N LYS A 63 -3.93 -10.28 13.99
CA LYS A 63 -3.14 -11.50 14.21
C LYS A 63 -1.83 -11.51 13.42
N GLY A 64 -1.53 -10.47 12.64
CA GLY A 64 -0.31 -10.39 11.81
C GLY A 64 -0.38 -11.26 10.54
N HIS A 65 -1.51 -11.90 10.27
CA HIS A 65 -1.75 -12.51 8.97
C HIS A 65 -2.18 -11.43 7.98
N ASP A 66 -1.27 -11.10 7.07
CA ASP A 66 -1.53 -10.24 5.93
C ASP A 66 -2.40 -10.98 4.89
N ILE A 67 -3.70 -11.10 5.21
CA ILE A 67 -4.72 -11.65 4.31
C ILE A 67 -4.97 -10.69 3.14
N GLY A 68 -4.50 -9.44 3.25
CA GLY A 68 -4.54 -8.45 2.18
C GLY A 68 -4.01 -9.02 0.87
N LYS A 69 -2.85 -9.70 0.91
CA LYS A 69 -2.26 -10.34 -0.29
C LYS A 69 -3.12 -11.44 -0.92
N GLY A 70 -3.81 -12.23 -0.09
CA GLY A 70 -4.73 -13.27 -0.58
C GLY A 70 -5.98 -12.66 -1.19
N PHE A 71 -6.51 -11.61 -0.57
CA PHE A 71 -7.66 -10.86 -1.03
C PHE A 71 -7.38 -10.07 -2.31
N GLU A 72 -6.22 -9.42 -2.40
CA GLU A 72 -5.70 -8.76 -3.60
C GLU A 72 -5.68 -9.73 -4.78
N ARG A 73 -5.16 -10.94 -4.60
CA ARG A 73 -5.16 -11.97 -5.66
C ARG A 73 -6.57 -12.37 -6.11
N ILE A 74 -7.53 -12.44 -5.19
CA ILE A 74 -8.92 -12.74 -5.53
C ILE A 74 -9.55 -11.58 -6.30
N LEU A 75 -9.32 -10.34 -5.87
CA LEU A 75 -9.79 -9.15 -6.58
C LEU A 75 -9.14 -9.04 -7.96
N ASP A 76 -7.83 -9.28 -8.06
CA ASP A 76 -7.10 -9.34 -9.33
C ASP A 76 -7.72 -10.39 -10.25
N TRP A 77 -8.02 -11.59 -9.74
CA TRP A 77 -8.69 -12.64 -10.52
C TRP A 77 -10.09 -12.24 -10.98
N ILE A 78 -10.91 -11.65 -10.10
CA ILE A 78 -12.26 -11.15 -10.46
C ILE A 78 -12.13 -10.06 -11.52
N THR A 79 -11.25 -9.08 -11.31
CA THR A 79 -11.05 -7.98 -12.26
C THR A 79 -10.49 -8.46 -13.60
N ASP A 80 -9.61 -9.46 -13.62
CA ASP A 80 -9.10 -10.08 -14.84
C ASP A 80 -10.21 -10.84 -15.60
N LEU A 81 -11.21 -11.38 -14.90
CA LEU A 81 -12.38 -12.02 -15.52
C LEU A 81 -13.31 -11.02 -16.20
N PHE A 82 -13.45 -9.81 -15.64
CA PHE A 82 -14.33 -8.75 -16.17
C PHE A 82 -13.61 -7.77 -17.12
N ASN A 83 -12.28 -7.65 -17.05
CA ASN A 83 -11.50 -6.81 -17.94
C ASN A 83 -10.90 -7.62 -19.10
N LYS A 84 -11.49 -7.49 -20.30
CA LYS A 84 -10.89 -7.93 -21.57
C LYS A 84 -9.73 -7.03 -22.06
N THR A 85 -9.06 -6.31 -21.17
CA THR A 85 -8.03 -5.36 -21.58
C THR A 85 -6.67 -6.03 -21.44
N LYS A 86 -5.96 -6.23 -22.57
CA LYS A 86 -4.58 -6.74 -22.56
C LYS A 86 -3.76 -5.87 -21.61
N LYS A 87 -3.25 -6.46 -20.52
CA LYS A 87 -2.31 -5.78 -19.62
C LYS A 87 -1.17 -5.24 -20.47
N SER A 88 -0.97 -3.92 -20.44
CA SER A 88 0.20 -3.29 -21.06
C SER A 88 1.45 -4.01 -20.57
N PRO A 89 2.42 -4.35 -21.43
CA PRO A 89 3.66 -4.97 -20.99
C PRO A 89 4.44 -3.91 -20.21
N LEU A 90 4.10 -3.75 -18.92
CA LEU A 90 4.89 -2.97 -18.00
C LEU A 90 6.21 -3.70 -17.86
N LYS A 91 7.20 -3.21 -18.61
CA LYS A 91 8.58 -3.65 -18.56
C LYS A 91 9.08 -3.33 -17.16
N THR A 92 9.08 -4.34 -16.29
CA THR A 92 9.71 -4.24 -14.98
C THR A 92 11.20 -4.04 -15.24
N VAL A 93 11.67 -2.80 -15.10
CA VAL A 93 13.09 -2.47 -15.26
C VAL A 93 13.79 -2.99 -14.02
N HIS A 94 14.40 -4.17 -14.13
CA HIS A 94 15.26 -4.69 -13.07
C HIS A 94 16.42 -3.71 -12.86
N LYS A 95 16.55 -3.20 -11.62
CA LYS A 95 17.64 -2.34 -11.20
C LYS A 95 18.94 -3.14 -11.27
N ASN A 96 19.64 -3.05 -12.40
CA ASN A 96 20.91 -3.75 -12.56
C ASN A 96 22.01 -2.99 -11.79
N LYS A 97 22.35 -3.50 -10.60
CA LYS A 97 23.38 -2.94 -9.72
C LYS A 97 24.80 -3.04 -10.30
N SER A 98 25.02 -3.75 -11.40
CA SER A 98 26.33 -3.83 -12.06
C SER A 98 26.61 -2.65 -13.00
N LYS A 99 25.63 -1.74 -13.20
CA LYS A 99 25.77 -0.56 -14.05
C LYS A 99 25.48 0.73 -13.28
N VAL A 100 26.22 1.79 -13.63
CA VAL A 100 26.06 3.14 -13.06
C VAL A 100 25.61 4.07 -14.18
N GLY A 101 24.38 4.59 -14.11
CA GLY A 101 23.83 5.49 -15.14
C GLY A 101 23.85 4.93 -16.57
N GLY A 102 23.80 3.61 -16.74
CA GLY A 102 23.85 2.95 -18.05
C GLY A 102 25.25 2.49 -18.51
N TYR A 103 26.32 2.87 -17.80
CA TYR A 103 27.70 2.47 -18.07
C TYR A 103 28.13 1.26 -17.24
N THR A 104 29.14 0.52 -17.72
CA THR A 104 29.76 -0.55 -16.92
C THR A 104 30.62 0.05 -15.80
N LYS A 105 30.87 -0.70 -14.72
CA LYS A 105 31.76 -0.22 -13.65
C LYS A 105 33.17 0.11 -14.14
N ALA A 106 33.71 -0.67 -15.07
CA ALA A 106 35.03 -0.43 -15.65
C ALA A 106 35.09 0.91 -16.42
N ASP A 107 34.06 1.23 -17.21
CA ASP A 107 33.97 2.51 -17.92
C ASP A 107 33.78 3.67 -16.94
N PHE A 108 32.96 3.46 -15.90
CA PHE A 108 32.72 4.46 -14.87
C PHE A 108 34.01 4.79 -14.12
N ASP A 109 34.83 3.81 -13.77
CA ASP A 109 36.08 4.01 -13.04
C ASP A 109 37.11 4.79 -13.87
N ALA A 110 37.08 4.66 -15.19
CA ALA A 110 37.89 5.42 -16.14
C ALA A 110 37.42 6.88 -16.35
N PHE A 111 36.24 7.27 -15.85
CA PHE A 111 35.74 8.64 -16.00
C PHE A 111 36.47 9.64 -15.09
N ASN A 112 36.56 10.88 -15.56
CA ASN A 112 37.00 12.00 -14.75
C ASN A 112 36.00 12.30 -13.61
N HIS A 113 36.45 13.04 -12.59
CA HIS A 113 35.67 13.28 -11.38
C HIS A 113 34.30 13.92 -11.67
N GLN A 114 34.25 14.94 -12.53
CA GLN A 114 33.01 15.63 -12.90
C GLN A 114 32.01 14.69 -13.60
N LYS A 115 32.50 13.88 -14.55
CA LYS A 115 31.68 12.94 -15.29
C LYS A 115 31.14 11.82 -14.41
N LYS A 116 31.88 11.41 -13.36
CA LYS A 116 31.37 10.49 -12.33
C LYS A 116 30.19 11.10 -11.57
N ILE A 117 30.27 12.38 -11.20
CA ILE A 117 29.18 13.11 -10.55
C ILE A 117 27.96 13.18 -11.47
N ASP A 118 28.13 13.62 -12.72
CA ASP A 118 27.03 13.79 -13.68
C ASP A 118 26.28 12.46 -13.94
N VAL A 119 27.01 11.35 -14.07
CA VAL A 119 26.42 10.01 -14.28
C VAL A 119 25.63 9.55 -13.05
N ILE A 120 26.11 9.85 -11.84
CA ILE A 120 25.39 9.56 -10.59
C ILE A 120 24.12 10.42 -10.51
N LEU A 121 24.19 11.71 -10.85
CA LEU A 121 23.04 12.61 -10.86
C LEU A 121 21.97 12.18 -11.88
N ASP A 122 22.37 11.72 -13.07
CA ASP A 122 21.46 11.17 -14.08
C ASP A 122 20.76 9.89 -13.58
N LYS A 123 21.49 9.03 -12.86
CA LYS A 123 20.91 7.84 -12.22
C LYS A 123 19.86 8.22 -11.16
N ILE A 124 20.12 9.25 -10.35
CA ILE A 124 19.15 9.78 -9.38
C ILE A 124 17.93 10.34 -10.10
N SER A 125 18.12 11.14 -11.16
CA SER A 125 17.01 11.72 -11.94
C SER A 125 16.07 10.66 -12.51
N LYS A 126 16.62 9.54 -13.00
CA LYS A 126 15.84 8.45 -13.61
C LYS A 126 15.22 7.47 -12.62
N SER A 127 15.90 7.18 -11.50
CA SER A 127 15.56 6.04 -10.63
C SER A 127 15.44 6.38 -9.14
N GLY A 128 15.64 7.65 -8.77
CA GLY A 128 15.62 8.14 -7.40
C GLY A 128 16.91 7.86 -6.62
N TYR A 129 17.07 8.52 -5.47
CA TYR A 129 18.26 8.42 -4.61
C TYR A 129 18.51 7.00 -4.07
N ASP A 130 17.45 6.25 -3.81
CA ASP A 130 17.54 4.85 -3.34
C ASP A 130 18.09 3.88 -4.39
N SER A 131 18.27 4.33 -5.63
CA SER A 131 18.93 3.54 -6.67
C SER A 131 20.46 3.51 -6.55
N LEU A 132 21.04 4.37 -5.71
CA LEU A 132 22.49 4.45 -5.51
C LEU A 132 23.03 3.32 -4.63
N THR A 133 24.22 2.82 -4.97
CA THR A 133 24.98 1.92 -4.10
C THR A 133 25.62 2.69 -2.95
N SER A 134 26.06 1.98 -1.92
CA SER A 134 26.71 2.60 -0.76
C SER A 134 27.95 3.42 -1.17
N GLU A 135 28.72 2.91 -2.13
CA GLU A 135 29.93 3.56 -2.65
C GLU A 135 29.60 4.83 -3.45
N GLU A 136 28.55 4.79 -4.28
CA GLU A 136 28.08 5.96 -5.05
C GLU A 136 27.55 7.08 -4.14
N LYS A 137 26.84 6.71 -3.05
CA LYS A 137 26.35 7.66 -2.05
C LYS A 137 27.50 8.34 -1.31
N GLU A 138 28.51 7.57 -0.91
CA GLU A 138 29.69 8.10 -0.24
C GLU A 138 30.50 9.02 -1.17
N PHE A 139 30.63 8.65 -2.44
CA PHE A 139 31.28 9.49 -3.45
C PHE A 139 30.56 10.83 -3.62
N LEU A 140 29.22 10.82 -3.76
CA LEU A 140 28.44 12.05 -3.89
C LEU A 140 28.54 12.93 -2.64
N PHE A 141 28.56 12.32 -1.45
CA PHE A 141 28.72 13.04 -0.18
C PHE A 141 30.09 13.73 -0.07
N LYS A 142 31.16 13.08 -0.53
CA LYS A 142 32.51 13.67 -0.56
C LYS A 142 32.64 14.79 -1.58
N ALA A 143 31.95 14.69 -2.72
CA ALA A 143 31.96 15.71 -3.77
C ALA A 143 31.16 16.98 -3.39
N GLY A 144 30.22 16.89 -2.46
CA GLY A 144 29.42 18.01 -1.95
C GLY A 144 30.02 18.74 -0.73
N LYS A 145 31.22 18.34 -0.28
CA LYS A 145 32.00 19.01 0.78
C LYS A 145 33.04 19.91 0.15
#